data_AF-A0A3P9H2I6-F1
#
_entry.id   AF-A0A3P9H2I6-F1
#
_cell.length_a   1.000
_cell.length_b   1.000
_cell.length_c   1.000
_cell.angle_alpha   90.00
_cell.angle_beta   90.00
_cell.angle_gamma   90.00
#
_symmetry.space_group_name_H-M   'P 1'
#
loop_
_entity.id
_entity.type
_entity.pdbx_description
1 polymer ?
#
loop_
_entity_poly.entity_id
_entity_poly.type
_entity_poly.pdbx_seq_one_letter_code
_entity_poly.pdbx_strand_id
1 'polypeptide(L)'
;VEEADHVYLLMKEDYRISRNVRLAWFLGRLNQVVWPSSAPELNSENELDLLSVLPKGWQLDLSPSTRPCILKPSTRATFLARRYRFIIELDLSPSTGIVV
;
A
#
# COMPACT_ATOMS: atom_id res chain seq x y z
N VAL A 1 -13.75 18.61 -0.57
CA VAL A 1 -12.66 17.63 -0.69
C VAL A 1 -13.30 16.26 -0.53
N GLU A 2 -13.07 15.34 -1.47
CA GLU A 2 -13.68 14.01 -1.45
C GLU A 2 -13.02 13.10 -0.40
N GLU A 3 -13.72 12.06 0.02
CA GLU A 3 -13.15 11.03 0.91
C GLU A 3 -12.37 10.00 0.09
N ALA A 4 -11.18 9.66 0.57
CA ALA A 4 -10.40 8.57 0.00
C ALA A 4 -11.05 7.22 0.35
N ASP A 5 -11.32 6.41 -0.66
CA ASP A 5 -11.71 5.01 -0.48
C ASP A 5 -10.49 4.12 -0.31
N HIS A 6 -9.48 4.35 -1.15
CA HIS A 6 -8.26 3.54 -1.19
C HIS A 6 -7.02 4.40 -1.40
N VAL A 7 -5.94 4.12 -0.66
CA VAL A 7 -4.62 4.74 -0.86
C VAL A 7 -3.54 3.68 -1.14
N TYR A 8 -2.62 4.00 -2.05
CA TYR A 8 -1.50 3.14 -2.40
C TYR A 8 -0.19 3.81 -1.97
N LEU A 9 0.57 3.12 -1.14
CA LEU A 9 1.84 3.60 -0.60
C LEU A 9 3.00 2.76 -1.09
N LEU A 10 4.06 3.40 -1.55
CA LEU A 10 5.32 2.74 -1.87
C LEU A 10 6.22 2.74 -0.64
N MET A 11 6.66 1.55 -0.22
CA MET A 11 7.69 1.39 0.79
C MET A 11 9.07 1.57 0.16
N LYS A 12 10.00 2.19 0.89
CA LYS A 12 11.39 2.26 0.45
C LYS A 12 12.05 0.87 0.36
N GLU A 13 13.16 0.81 -0.37
CA GLU A 13 13.80 -0.46 -0.74
C GLU A 13 14.78 -0.98 0.32
N ASP A 14 15.51 -0.08 0.99
CA ASP A 14 16.72 -0.41 1.74
C ASP A 14 16.49 -1.41 2.88
N TYR A 15 15.31 -1.35 3.48
CA TYR A 15 14.92 -2.26 4.54
C TYR A 15 13.42 -2.55 4.57
N ARG A 16 13.08 -3.61 5.29
CA ARG A 16 11.69 -4.00 5.53
C ARG A 16 10.98 -2.96 6.41
N ILE A 17 10.02 -2.26 5.84
CA ILE A 17 9.13 -1.39 6.61
C ILE A 17 8.24 -2.23 7.55
N SER A 18 8.25 -1.88 8.83
CA SER A 18 7.51 -2.60 9.88
C SER A 18 6.01 -2.31 9.82
N ARG A 19 5.19 -3.16 10.44
CA ARG A 19 3.75 -2.92 10.57
C ARG A 19 3.45 -1.63 11.35
N ASN A 20 4.28 -1.30 12.34
CA ASN A 20 4.08 -0.12 13.18
C ASN A 20 4.34 1.18 12.40
N VAL A 21 5.38 1.21 11.56
CA VAL A 21 5.65 2.36 10.68
C VAL A 21 4.48 2.58 9.71
N ARG A 22 3.99 1.50 9.08
CA ARG A 22 2.81 1.55 8.19
C ARG A 22 1.58 2.10 8.89
N LEU A 23 1.31 1.62 10.10
CA LEU A 23 0.16 2.07 10.89
C LEU A 23 0.32 3.53 11.35
N ALA A 24 1.52 3.91 11.82
CA ALA A 24 1.81 5.27 12.28
C ALA A 24 1.61 6.30 11.17
N TRP A 25 2.05 5.97 9.94
CA TRP A 25 1.77 6.82 8.77
C TRP A 25 0.27 7.04 8.57
N PHE A 26 -0.51 5.96 8.61
CA PHE A 26 -1.96 6.03 8.39
C PHE A 26 -2.67 6.84 9.49
N LEU A 27 -2.39 6.53 10.75
CA LEU A 27 -2.97 7.23 11.91
C LEU A 27 -2.57 8.72 11.93
N GLY A 28 -1.32 9.03 11.60
CA GLY A 28 -0.79 10.39 11.53
C GLY A 28 -1.37 11.24 10.40
N ARG A 29 -2.20 10.66 9.52
CA ARG A 29 -2.90 11.33 8.42
C ARG A 29 -4.42 11.22 8.51
N LEU A 30 -4.97 10.61 9.57
CA LEU A 30 -6.40 10.51 9.75
C LEU A 30 -7.07 11.88 9.78
N ASN A 31 -8.17 12.01 9.03
CA ASN A 31 -8.93 13.24 8.84
C ASN A 31 -8.14 14.40 8.24
N GLN A 32 -6.95 14.14 7.68
CA GLN A 32 -6.16 15.14 6.97
C GLN A 32 -6.33 14.98 5.45
N VAL A 33 -6.07 16.08 4.74
CA VAL A 33 -6.04 16.10 3.28
C VAL A 33 -4.70 15.52 2.82
N VAL A 34 -4.77 14.52 1.93
CA VAL A 34 -3.59 13.88 1.33
C VAL A 34 -3.56 14.16 -0.18
N TRP A 35 -2.35 14.31 -0.71
CA TRP A 35 -2.09 14.57 -2.12
C TRP A 35 -1.38 13.38 -2.74
N PRO A 36 -1.89 12.81 -3.84
CA PRO A 36 -1.13 11.82 -4.59
C PRO A 36 0.13 12.48 -5.15
N SER A 37 1.27 11.79 -5.07
CA SER A 37 2.52 12.32 -5.64
C SER A 37 2.39 12.45 -7.16
N SER A 38 2.76 13.60 -7.73
CA SER A 38 2.67 13.83 -9.18
C SER A 38 3.70 13.00 -9.98
N ALA A 39 4.78 12.61 -9.32
CA ALA A 39 5.75 11.63 -9.79
C ALA A 39 6.34 10.96 -8.54
N PRO A 40 6.22 9.62 -8.38
CA PRO A 40 6.97 8.97 -7.34
C PRO A 40 8.44 9.11 -7.67
N GLU A 41 9.13 9.98 -6.93
CA GLU A 41 10.58 9.99 -6.95
C GLU A 41 11.02 8.58 -6.56
N LEU A 42 11.59 7.87 -7.52
CA LEU A 42 12.05 6.50 -7.30
C LEU A 42 13.13 6.45 -6.20
N ASN A 43 13.71 7.59 -5.81
CA ASN A 43 14.77 7.75 -4.82
C ASN A 43 14.39 8.71 -3.67
N SER A 44 13.13 8.73 -3.25
CA SER A 44 12.71 9.45 -2.04
C SER A 44 13.40 8.89 -0.79
N GLU A 45 13.78 9.78 0.13
CA GLU A 45 14.34 9.40 1.45
C GLU A 45 13.27 8.93 2.45
N ASN A 46 11.98 9.09 2.11
CA ASN A 46 10.88 8.74 2.99
C ASN A 46 10.74 7.23 3.12
N GLU A 47 10.28 6.76 4.30
CA GLU A 47 9.95 5.34 4.48
C GLU A 47 8.73 4.89 3.65
N LEU A 48 7.79 5.82 3.41
CA LEU A 48 6.51 5.60 2.76
C LEU A 48 6.14 6.80 1.89
N ASP A 49 5.95 6.57 0.59
CA ASP A 49 5.47 7.58 -0.35
C ASP A 49 4.06 7.28 -0.84
N LEU A 50 3.23 8.31 -0.91
CA LEU A 50 1.87 8.19 -1.41
C LEU A 50 1.85 8.24 -2.94
N LEU A 51 1.60 7.10 -3.58
CA LEU A 51 1.57 6.98 -5.04
C LEU A 51 0.26 7.50 -5.62
N SER A 52 -0.85 6.98 -5.12
CA SER A 52 -2.16 7.27 -5.66
C SER A 52 -3.24 7.19 -4.59
N VAL A 53 -4.29 7.95 -4.82
CA VAL A 53 -5.48 8.01 -3.98
C VAL A 53 -6.69 7.80 -4.89
N LEU A 54 -7.54 6.86 -4.51
CA LEU A 54 -8.82 6.59 -5.17
C LEU A 54 -9.94 7.18 -4.31
N PRO A 55 -10.74 8.12 -4.84
CA PRO A 55 -11.90 8.64 -4.13
C PRO A 55 -13.01 7.58 -4.06
N LYS A 56 -13.96 7.78 -3.14
CA LYS A 56 -15.17 6.95 -3.07
C LYS A 56 -15.97 7.02 -4.37
N GLY A 57 -16.32 5.85 -4.89
CA GLY A 57 -17.07 5.72 -6.15
C GLY A 57 -16.21 5.87 -7.41
N TRP A 58 -14.88 5.81 -7.29
CA TRP A 58 -13.98 5.77 -8.44
C TRP A 58 -14.28 4.56 -9.34
N GLN A 59 -14.32 4.78 -10.65
CA GLN A 59 -14.53 3.75 -11.68
C GLN A 59 -13.28 3.67 -12.57
N LEU A 60 -13.06 2.49 -13.18
CA LEU A 60 -11.86 2.19 -13.97
C LEU A 60 -11.68 3.14 -15.18
N ASP A 61 -12.77 3.72 -15.67
CA ASP A 61 -12.79 4.63 -16.81
C ASP A 61 -12.31 6.05 -16.47
N LEU A 62 -12.14 6.35 -15.18
CA LEU A 62 -11.62 7.63 -14.70
C LEU A 62 -10.13 7.49 -14.41
N SER A 63 -9.31 8.43 -14.89
CA SER A 63 -7.91 8.46 -14.52
C SER A 63 -7.77 8.56 -12.98
N PRO A 64 -6.75 7.92 -12.37
CA PRO A 64 -6.49 8.08 -10.94
C PRO A 64 -6.38 9.57 -10.65
N SER A 65 -7.21 10.06 -9.72
CA SER A 65 -7.39 11.49 -9.56
C SER A 65 -6.09 12.12 -9.04
N THR A 66 -5.58 13.15 -9.70
CA THR A 66 -4.54 14.05 -9.16
C THR A 66 -5.09 14.98 -8.06
N ARG A 67 -6.33 14.73 -7.62
CA ARG A 67 -7.06 15.60 -6.71
C ARG A 67 -6.78 15.22 -5.26
N PRO A 68 -6.78 16.20 -4.35
CA PRO A 68 -6.64 15.94 -2.93
C PRO A 68 -7.88 15.23 -2.39
N CYS A 69 -7.67 14.28 -1.47
CA CYS A 69 -8.74 13.57 -0.77
C CYS A 69 -8.50 13.59 0.75
N ILE A 70 -9.55 13.43 1.53
CA ILE A 70 -9.46 13.28 2.99
C ILE A 70 -9.32 11.80 3.35
N LEU A 71 -8.29 11.47 4.13
CA LEU A 71 -8.13 10.12 4.67
C LEU A 71 -9.11 9.90 5.83
N LYS A 72 -9.87 8.82 5.79
CA LYS A 72 -10.84 8.44 6.83
C LYS A 72 -10.45 7.10 7.47
N PRO A 73 -10.99 6.77 8.66
CA PRO A 73 -10.79 5.44 9.26
C PRO A 73 -11.27 4.28 8.37
N SER A 74 -12.23 4.53 7.49
CA SER A 74 -12.73 3.57 6.51
C SER A 74 -11.87 3.45 5.25
N THR A 75 -10.90 4.35 5.04
CA THR A 75 -10.00 4.31 3.89
C THR A 75 -9.11 3.07 3.97
N ARG A 76 -9.06 2.28 2.90
CA ARG A 76 -8.18 1.13 2.80
C ARG A 76 -6.78 1.58 2.37
N ALA A 77 -5.74 1.01 2.99
CA ALA A 77 -4.36 1.29 2.62
C ALA A 77 -3.68 0.03 2.09
N THR A 78 -3.17 0.10 0.85
CA THR A 78 -2.30 -0.93 0.27
C THR A 78 -0.86 -0.44 0.27
N PHE A 79 0.03 -1.27 0.82
CA PHE A 79 1.46 -0.98 0.89
C PHE A 79 2.20 -1.85 -0.12
N LEU A 80 2.85 -1.21 -1.08
CA LEU A 80 3.58 -1.82 -2.16
C LEU A 80 5.06 -1.86 -1.81
N ALA A 81 5.68 -3.04 -1.95
CA ALA A 81 7.12 -3.17 -1.84
C ALA A 81 7.76 -2.95 -3.21
N ARG A 82 8.94 -2.32 -3.24
CA ARG A 82 9.76 -2.23 -4.46
C ARG A 82 10.30 -3.59 -4.89
N ARG A 83 10.53 -4.48 -3.92
CA ARG A 83 10.99 -5.86 -4.16
C ARG A 83 10.20 -6.84 -3.29
N TYR A 84 9.56 -7.79 -3.95
CA TYR A 84 8.91 -8.92 -3.29
C TYR A 84 9.93 -10.06 -3.15
N ARG A 85 10.05 -10.60 -1.94
CA ARG A 85 10.88 -11.77 -1.65
C ARG A 85 9.97 -12.89 -1.20
N PHE A 86 9.84 -13.91 -2.04
CA PHE A 86 9.08 -15.11 -1.73
C PHE A 86 10.06 -16.20 -1.31
N ILE A 87 9.76 -16.88 -0.21
CA ILE A 87 10.43 -18.11 0.19
C ILE A 87 9.36 -19.19 0.08
N ILE A 88 9.62 -20.17 -0.77
CA ILE A 88 8.72 -21.30 -0.99
C ILE A 88 9.46 -22.52 -0.45
N GLU A 89 8.89 -23.12 0.59
CA GLU A 89 9.32 -24.41 1.09
C GLU A 89 8.35 -25.45 0.55
N LEU A 90 8.85 -26.39 -0.24
CA LEU A 90 8.07 -27.48 -0.79
C LEU A 90 8.56 -28.79 -0.17
N ASP A 91 7.76 -29.31 0.76
CA ASP A 91 8.00 -30.65 1.29
C ASP A 91 7.48 -31.69 0.29
N LEU A 92 8.41 -32.49 -0.24
CA LEU A 92 8.14 -33.62 -1.14
C LEU A 92 8.24 -34.96 -0.41
N SER A 93 8.34 -34.94 0.92
CA SER A 93 8.37 -36.18 1.69
C SER A 93 7.09 -36.98 1.45
N PRO A 94 7.19 -38.32 1.35
CA PRO A 94 6.01 -39.15 1.18
C PRO A 94 5.09 -38.93 2.39
N SER A 95 3.84 -38.51 2.15
CA SER A 95 2.85 -38.53 3.21
C SER A 95 2.73 -39.97 3.70
N THR A 96 2.74 -40.17 5.02
CA THR A 96 2.78 -41.50 5.64
C THR A 96 1.44 -42.24 5.53
N GLY A 97 0.78 -42.16 4.37
CA GLY A 97 -0.61 -42.56 4.16
C GLY A 97 -0.94 -43.08 2.76
N ILE A 98 0.05 -43.47 1.94
CA ILE A 98 -0.23 -44.36 0.80
C ILE A 98 0.03 -45.79 1.26
N VAL A 99 -1.00 -46.41 1.84
CA VAL A 99 -1.10 -47.86 1.90
C VAL A 99 -1.70 -48.28 0.56
N VAL A 100 -0.86 -48.84 -0.33
CA VAL A 100 -1.30 -49.52 -1.56
C VAL A 100 -1.74 -50.94 -1.21
#